data_AF-K0R9G5-F1
#
_entry.id   AF-K0R9G5-F1
#
_cell.length_a   1.000
_cell.length_b   1.000
_cell.length_c   1.000
_cell.angle_alpha   90.00
_cell.angle_beta   90.00
_cell.angle_gamma   90.00
#
_symmetry.space_group_name_H-M   'P 1'
#
loop_
_entity.id
_entity.type
_entity.pdbx_description
1 polymer ?
#
loop_
_entity_poly.entity_id
_entity_poly.type
_entity_poly.pdbx_seq_one_letter_code
_entity_poly.pdbx_strand_id
1 'polypeptide(L)'
;LHGEAGNDVLSGGDGGDELDGGDGNDRLDGGNGLDALYGGAGNDALSSGAGNDHLEGGGGNDRLDGGAGEDVLYGDNGNDTLSGGAAEDRLYGGGGSDTAIFNGDRSNYSFSVVVFKTWKVYWTFEVSNHISGETDTLEAIETLVFADETCTVASTIDVISSTLYSPDSGDVCDGEGQFDLKAIYDGEDDVEVCITCSSSS
;
A
#
# COMPACT_ATOMS: atom_id res chain seq x y z
N LEU A 1 -22.09 12.51 0.12
CA LEU A 1 -21.96 13.86 0.74
C LEU A 1 -20.80 14.54 0.03
N HIS A 2 -20.89 15.85 -0.26
CA HIS A 2 -19.83 16.58 -0.99
C HIS A 2 -19.40 17.82 -0.19
N GLY A 3 -18.10 18.05 -0.02
CA GLY A 3 -17.49 19.23 0.63
C GLY A 3 -17.33 20.43 -0.31
N GLU A 4 -17.07 20.14 -1.58
CA GLU A 4 -16.79 21.11 -2.66
C GLU A 4 -15.44 21.79 -2.51
N ALA A 5 -15.36 22.95 -1.85
CA ALA A 5 -14.12 23.72 -1.76
C ALA A 5 -13.95 24.30 -0.36
N GLY A 6 -12.71 24.24 0.14
CA GLY A 6 -12.40 24.54 1.53
C GLY A 6 -12.10 23.26 2.29
N ASN A 7 -11.75 23.40 3.57
CA ASN A 7 -11.48 22.24 4.41
C ASN A 7 -12.76 21.80 5.10
N ASP A 8 -13.22 20.60 4.81
CA ASP A 8 -14.49 20.07 5.22
C ASP A 8 -14.37 18.87 6.18
N VAL A 9 -15.48 18.59 6.86
CA VAL A 9 -15.62 17.40 7.71
C VAL A 9 -16.91 16.71 7.33
N LEU A 10 -16.79 15.50 6.79
CA LEU A 10 -17.90 14.70 6.27
C LEU A 10 -18.01 13.42 7.10
N SER A 11 -19.24 12.97 7.35
CA SER A 11 -19.52 11.72 8.06
C SER A 11 -20.73 11.01 7.47
N GLY A 12 -20.57 9.74 7.08
CA GLY A 12 -21.60 8.88 6.49
C GLY A 12 -22.52 8.26 7.56
N GLY A 13 -21.90 7.56 8.53
CA GLY A 13 -22.59 6.99 9.68
C GLY A 13 -22.87 5.50 9.49
N ASP A 14 -24.14 5.12 9.44
CA ASP A 14 -24.53 3.72 9.21
C ASP A 14 -25.08 3.56 7.78
N GLY A 15 -24.69 2.48 7.10
CA GLY A 15 -25.08 2.19 5.73
C GLY A 15 -23.93 2.43 4.76
N GLY A 16 -24.11 2.08 3.49
CA GLY A 16 -23.11 2.38 2.47
C GLY A 16 -23.25 3.82 2.00
N ASP A 17 -22.23 4.62 2.24
CA ASP A 17 -22.17 6.04 1.94
C ASP A 17 -21.10 6.36 0.88
N GLU A 18 -21.36 7.41 0.10
CA GLU A 18 -20.41 7.98 -0.85
C GLU A 18 -20.04 9.38 -0.36
N LEU A 19 -18.78 9.63 -0.02
CA LEU A 19 -18.26 10.90 0.50
C LEU A 19 -17.18 11.44 -0.44
N ASP A 20 -17.22 12.73 -0.71
CA ASP A 20 -16.31 13.43 -1.63
C ASP A 20 -15.91 14.78 -1.00
N GLY A 21 -14.63 14.94 -0.67
CA GLY A 21 -14.07 16.13 -0.04
C GLY A 21 -14.04 17.31 -0.99
N GLY A 22 -13.36 17.14 -2.12
CA GLY A 22 -13.24 18.14 -3.17
C GLY A 22 -11.90 18.87 -3.10
N ASP A 23 -11.91 20.20 -3.19
CA ASP A 23 -10.70 21.01 -3.04
C ASP A 23 -10.49 21.40 -1.57
N GLY A 24 -9.40 21.01 -0.92
CA GLY A 24 -9.09 21.40 0.45
C GLY A 24 -8.40 20.31 1.22
N ASN A 25 -8.15 20.54 2.51
CA ASN A 25 -7.67 19.49 3.40
C ASN A 25 -8.84 18.97 4.22
N ASP A 26 -9.39 17.84 3.81
CA ASP A 26 -10.66 17.33 4.26
C ASP A 26 -10.51 16.19 5.27
N ARG A 27 -11.57 15.98 6.05
CA ARG A 27 -11.70 14.83 6.94
C ARG A 27 -12.98 14.08 6.64
N LEU A 28 -12.84 12.85 6.16
CA LEU A 28 -13.95 11.98 5.79
C LEU A 28 -14.01 10.79 6.75
N ASP A 29 -15.22 10.46 7.20
CA ASP A 29 -15.52 9.34 8.10
C ASP A 29 -16.70 8.54 7.53
N GLY A 30 -16.45 7.34 7.00
CA GLY A 30 -17.47 6.47 6.41
C GLY A 30 -18.43 5.93 7.46
N GLY A 31 -17.88 5.24 8.46
CA GLY A 31 -18.59 4.69 9.60
C GLY A 31 -18.76 3.18 9.49
N ASN A 32 -20.00 2.69 9.47
CA ASN A 32 -20.30 1.28 9.26
C ASN A 32 -20.99 1.12 7.92
N GLY A 33 -20.49 0.28 7.02
CA GLY A 33 -21.19 0.02 5.78
C GLY A 33 -20.28 -0.44 4.67
N LEU A 34 -20.68 -0.15 3.44
CA LEU A 34 -19.82 -0.31 2.27
C LEU A 34 -19.65 1.09 1.72
N ASP A 35 -18.54 1.72 2.07
CA ASP A 35 -18.32 3.13 1.87
C ASP A 35 -17.36 3.39 0.71
N ALA A 36 -17.58 4.51 0.03
CA ALA A 36 -16.69 5.06 -0.99
C ALA A 36 -16.29 6.48 -0.58
N LEU A 37 -15.01 6.69 -0.25
CA LEU A 37 -14.47 7.97 0.20
C LEU A 37 -13.47 8.50 -0.83
N TYR A 38 -13.68 9.74 -1.27
CA TYR A 38 -12.82 10.46 -2.20
C TYR A 38 -12.31 11.74 -1.51
N GLY A 39 -11.00 11.87 -1.30
CA GLY A 39 -10.38 13.07 -0.71
C GLY A 39 -10.44 14.25 -1.67
N GLY A 40 -9.82 14.10 -2.82
CA GLY A 40 -9.82 15.09 -3.87
C GLY A 40 -8.47 15.78 -3.98
N ALA A 41 -8.44 17.10 -3.87
CA ALA A 41 -7.21 17.88 -3.98
C ALA A 41 -6.86 18.55 -2.66
N GLY A 42 -5.70 18.21 -2.09
CA GLY A 42 -5.19 18.72 -0.83
C GLY A 42 -4.70 17.57 0.03
N ASN A 43 -4.44 17.83 1.31
CA ASN A 43 -3.95 16.78 2.21
C ASN A 43 -5.11 16.30 3.09
N ASP A 44 -5.64 15.13 2.75
CA ASP A 44 -6.88 14.62 3.29
C ASP A 44 -6.66 13.52 4.33
N ALA A 45 -7.67 13.34 5.19
CA ALA A 45 -7.71 12.28 6.18
C ALA A 45 -9.00 11.48 6.04
N LEU A 46 -8.90 10.28 5.47
CA LEU A 46 -9.99 9.37 5.18
C LEU A 46 -9.96 8.19 6.16
N SER A 47 -11.11 7.90 6.77
CA SER A 47 -11.32 6.70 7.59
C SER A 47 -12.65 6.09 7.19
N SER A 48 -12.68 4.88 6.64
CA SER A 48 -13.93 4.27 6.18
C SER A 48 -14.62 3.47 7.29
N GLY A 49 -13.87 2.79 8.15
CA GLY A 49 -14.39 2.23 9.39
C GLY A 49 -14.64 0.74 9.30
N ALA A 50 -15.89 0.30 9.23
CA ALA A 50 -16.23 -1.12 9.18
C ALA A 50 -16.97 -1.49 7.90
N GLY A 51 -16.45 -2.50 7.22
CA GLY A 51 -16.96 -3.07 5.98
C GLY A 51 -15.88 -3.14 4.91
N ASN A 52 -16.26 -3.40 3.66
CA ASN A 52 -15.29 -3.65 2.59
C ASN A 52 -15.19 -2.41 1.70
N ASP A 53 -14.42 -1.42 2.12
CA ASP A 53 -14.55 -0.06 1.63
C ASP A 53 -13.61 0.27 0.47
N HIS A 54 -13.86 1.42 -0.15
CA HIS A 54 -13.04 1.99 -1.20
C HIS A 54 -12.63 3.42 -0.84
N LEU A 55 -11.32 3.69 -0.84
CA LEU A 55 -10.75 4.99 -0.50
C LEU A 55 -9.83 5.47 -1.63
N GLU A 56 -9.96 6.75 -1.99
CA GLU A 56 -9.10 7.45 -2.96
C GLU A 56 -8.64 8.77 -2.33
N GLY A 57 -7.33 8.96 -2.13
CA GLY A 57 -6.74 10.18 -1.58
C GLY A 57 -6.80 11.32 -2.59
N GLY A 58 -6.31 11.05 -3.80
CA GLY A 58 -6.35 11.98 -4.93
C GLY A 58 -5.03 12.72 -5.09
N GLY A 59 -4.97 13.99 -4.74
CA GLY A 59 -3.79 14.82 -4.97
C GLY A 59 -3.34 15.54 -3.72
N GLY A 60 -2.20 15.16 -3.17
CA GLY A 60 -1.62 15.74 -1.97
C GLY A 60 -1.02 14.64 -1.12
N ASN A 61 -0.73 14.94 0.15
CA ASN A 61 -0.19 13.92 1.04
C ASN A 61 -1.30 13.47 1.98
N ASP A 62 -1.86 12.32 1.67
CA ASP A 62 -3.10 11.85 2.27
C ASP A 62 -2.86 10.78 3.33
N ARG A 63 -3.84 10.63 4.22
CA ARG A 63 -3.88 9.56 5.21
C ARG A 63 -5.16 8.75 5.05
N LEU A 64 -5.01 7.48 4.68
CA LEU A 64 -6.11 6.56 4.42
C LEU A 64 -6.09 5.42 5.45
N ASP A 65 -7.24 5.15 6.05
CA ASP A 65 -7.46 4.07 7.03
C ASP A 65 -8.73 3.30 6.66
N GLY A 66 -8.58 2.07 6.15
CA GLY A 66 -9.70 1.20 5.76
C GLY A 66 -10.47 0.67 6.99
N GLY A 67 -9.72 0.29 8.01
CA GLY A 67 -10.29 -0.13 9.28
C GLY A 67 -10.54 -1.64 9.31
N ALA A 68 -11.78 -2.08 9.15
CA ALA A 68 -12.12 -3.49 9.30
C ALA A 68 -12.92 -4.01 8.11
N GLY A 69 -12.36 -4.96 7.38
CA GLY A 69 -12.98 -5.61 6.24
C GLY A 69 -12.00 -5.63 5.07
N GLU A 70 -12.40 -6.20 3.93
CA GLU A 70 -11.50 -6.28 2.78
C GLU A 70 -11.55 -4.95 2.02
N ASP A 71 -10.57 -4.08 2.26
CA ASP A 71 -10.56 -2.70 1.76
C ASP A 71 -9.67 -2.52 0.53
N VAL A 72 -9.96 -1.46 -0.24
CA VAL A 72 -9.15 -1.03 -1.37
C VAL A 72 -8.80 0.45 -1.24
N LEU A 73 -7.52 0.75 -1.04
CA LEU A 73 -6.99 2.10 -0.79
C LEU A 73 -6.08 2.54 -1.94
N TYR A 74 -6.35 3.73 -2.49
CA TYR A 74 -5.52 4.42 -3.48
C TYR A 74 -5.01 5.74 -2.90
N GLY A 75 -3.70 5.88 -2.72
CA GLY A 75 -3.07 7.16 -2.33
C GLY A 75 -3.08 8.18 -3.47
N ASP A 76 -2.83 7.69 -4.70
CA ASP A 76 -2.72 8.47 -5.93
C ASP A 76 -1.47 9.36 -5.99
N ASN A 77 -1.56 10.68 -6.00
CA ASN A 77 -0.39 11.54 -6.18
C ASN A 77 0.02 12.20 -4.88
N GLY A 78 1.24 11.96 -4.45
CA GLY A 78 1.89 12.61 -3.32
C GLY A 78 2.54 11.58 -2.43
N ASN A 79 2.84 11.96 -1.19
CA ASN A 79 3.46 11.05 -0.24
C ASN A 79 2.41 10.61 0.77
N ASP A 80 1.83 9.45 0.52
CA ASP A 80 0.63 8.99 1.20
C ASP A 80 0.95 8.01 2.33
N THR A 81 0.04 7.95 3.30
CA THR A 81 0.10 7.00 4.40
C THR A 81 -1.16 6.15 4.42
N LEU A 82 -0.99 4.86 4.12
CA LEU A 82 -2.08 3.90 3.98
C LEU A 82 -2.04 2.88 5.13
N SER A 83 -3.21 2.57 5.68
CA SER A 83 -3.43 1.49 6.64
C SER A 83 -4.67 0.73 6.18
N GLY A 84 -4.50 -0.52 5.74
CA GLY A 84 -5.64 -1.38 5.39
C GLY A 84 -6.46 -1.70 6.62
N GLY A 85 -5.84 -2.38 7.59
CA GLY A 85 -6.39 -2.57 8.91
C GLY A 85 -6.51 -4.04 9.24
N ALA A 86 -7.73 -4.55 9.40
CA ALA A 86 -8.02 -5.96 9.60
C ALA A 86 -8.64 -6.56 8.34
N ALA A 87 -8.45 -7.87 8.14
CA ALA A 87 -8.73 -8.62 6.92
C ALA A 87 -7.68 -8.41 5.80
N GLU A 88 -8.02 -8.79 4.56
CA GLU A 88 -7.10 -8.80 3.42
C GLU A 88 -7.32 -7.56 2.56
N ASP A 89 -6.33 -6.66 2.54
CA ASP A 89 -6.47 -5.35 1.91
C ASP A 89 -5.65 -5.21 0.63
N ARG A 90 -6.02 -4.22 -0.19
CA ARG A 90 -5.22 -3.79 -1.34
C ARG A 90 -4.82 -2.34 -1.20
N LEU A 91 -3.53 -2.08 -1.13
CA LEU A 91 -2.94 -0.77 -0.92
C LEU A 91 -2.13 -0.36 -2.15
N TYR A 92 -2.56 0.72 -2.80
CA TYR A 92 -1.90 1.31 -3.96
C TYR A 92 -1.37 2.69 -3.55
N GLY A 93 -0.06 2.84 -3.37
CA GLY A 93 0.53 4.15 -3.01
C GLY A 93 0.39 5.15 -4.16
N GLY A 94 0.85 4.74 -5.34
CA GLY A 94 0.70 5.53 -6.57
C GLY A 94 1.99 6.27 -6.89
N GLY A 95 1.91 7.59 -7.00
CA GLY A 95 3.01 8.46 -7.40
C GLY A 95 3.53 9.27 -6.22
N GLY A 96 4.69 8.89 -5.70
CA GLY A 96 5.44 9.68 -4.73
C GLY A 96 6.30 8.78 -3.86
N SER A 97 6.29 9.01 -2.56
CA SER A 97 6.99 8.16 -1.58
C SER A 97 6.01 7.77 -0.49
N ASP A 98 5.51 6.55 -0.59
CA ASP A 98 4.33 6.12 0.13
C ASP A 98 4.69 5.18 1.28
N THR A 99 3.85 5.20 2.30
CA THR A 99 4.02 4.46 3.54
C THR A 99 2.82 3.58 3.83
N ALA A 100 3.02 2.26 3.92
CA ALA A 100 2.03 1.35 4.49
C ALA A 100 2.31 1.11 5.98
N ILE A 101 1.28 1.21 6.82
CA ILE A 101 1.37 1.00 8.26
C ILE A 101 0.77 -0.36 8.64
N PHE A 102 1.50 -1.11 9.45
CA PHE A 102 1.08 -2.37 10.05
C PHE A 102 1.20 -2.28 11.57
N ASN A 103 0.12 -2.59 12.29
CA ASN A 103 0.04 -2.38 13.74
C ASN A 103 0.79 -3.42 14.60
N GLY A 104 1.38 -4.46 13.99
CA GLY A 104 2.13 -5.51 14.68
C GLY A 104 3.65 -5.36 14.57
N ASP A 105 4.38 -6.09 15.42
CA ASP A 105 5.83 -6.21 15.32
C ASP A 105 6.24 -6.83 13.97
N ARG A 106 7.40 -6.43 13.43
CA ARG A 106 7.94 -6.90 12.15
C ARG A 106 8.06 -8.42 12.10
N SER A 107 8.44 -9.06 13.20
CA SER A 107 8.56 -10.52 13.23
C SER A 107 7.26 -11.24 12.90
N ASN A 108 6.10 -10.58 13.08
CA ASN A 108 4.77 -11.17 12.88
C ASN A 108 4.34 -11.30 11.41
N TYR A 109 5.11 -10.74 10.47
CA TYR A 109 4.76 -10.82 9.05
C TYR A 109 5.85 -11.48 8.22
N SER A 110 5.46 -12.02 7.08
CA SER A 110 6.35 -12.43 6.00
C SER A 110 6.09 -11.57 4.76
N PHE A 111 7.10 -11.50 3.90
CA PHE A 111 7.01 -10.81 2.61
C PHE A 111 7.07 -11.83 1.47
N SER A 112 6.21 -11.68 0.48
CA SER A 112 6.22 -12.46 -0.76
C SER A 112 6.09 -11.57 -1.99
N VAL A 113 6.60 -12.07 -3.11
CA VAL A 113 6.37 -11.49 -4.43
C VAL A 113 5.68 -12.54 -5.27
N VAL A 114 4.53 -12.20 -5.86
CA VAL A 114 3.76 -13.12 -6.71
C VAL A 114 3.76 -12.59 -8.14
N VAL A 115 4.13 -13.44 -9.10
CA VAL A 115 4.24 -13.07 -10.52
C VAL A 115 3.12 -13.73 -11.32
N PHE A 116 2.39 -12.93 -12.10
CA PHE A 116 1.30 -13.37 -12.97
C PHE A 116 1.65 -13.13 -14.43
N LYS A 117 1.40 -14.14 -15.28
CA LYS A 117 1.50 -14.01 -16.73
C LYS A 117 0.13 -14.04 -17.38
N THR A 118 -0.21 -12.93 -18.02
CA THR A 118 -1.26 -12.91 -19.03
C THR A 118 -0.59 -12.67 -20.40
N TRP A 119 -0.85 -11.52 -21.01
CA TRP A 119 -0.18 -11.02 -22.21
C TRP A 119 0.94 -10.02 -21.88
N LYS A 120 0.94 -9.52 -20.65
CA LYS A 120 1.99 -8.73 -20.00
C LYS A 120 2.31 -9.41 -18.66
N VAL A 121 3.55 -9.27 -18.20
CA VAL A 121 3.97 -9.72 -16.86
C VAL A 121 3.54 -8.67 -15.85
N TYR A 122 2.87 -9.11 -14.79
CA TYR A 122 2.53 -8.30 -13.62
C TYR A 122 3.02 -9.03 -12.39
N TRP A 123 3.31 -8.28 -11.33
CA TRP A 123 3.68 -8.85 -10.05
C TRP A 123 3.02 -8.06 -8.92
N THR A 124 2.84 -8.70 -7.77
CA THR A 124 2.33 -8.08 -6.56
C THR A 124 3.31 -8.29 -5.41
N PHE A 125 3.42 -7.29 -4.54
CA PHE A 125 4.07 -7.43 -3.25
C PHE A 125 3.02 -7.82 -2.22
N GLU A 126 3.31 -8.83 -1.42
CA GLU A 126 2.38 -9.33 -0.41
C GLU A 126 3.04 -9.26 0.98
N VAL A 127 2.27 -8.78 1.95
CA VAL A 127 2.65 -8.74 3.37
C VAL A 127 1.67 -9.61 4.14
N SER A 128 2.10 -10.80 4.56
CA SER A 128 1.24 -11.77 5.26
C SER A 128 1.51 -11.76 6.76
N ASN A 129 0.49 -11.50 7.57
CA ASN A 129 0.53 -11.64 9.02
C ASN A 129 0.31 -13.11 9.42
N HIS A 130 1.28 -13.74 10.08
CA HIS A 130 1.16 -15.14 10.46
C HIS A 130 0.36 -15.39 11.75
N ILE A 131 0.02 -14.33 12.50
CA ILE A 131 -0.80 -14.40 13.71
C ILE A 131 -2.28 -14.36 13.35
N SER A 132 -2.70 -13.38 12.54
CA SER A 132 -4.09 -13.28 12.07
C SER A 132 -4.37 -14.21 10.89
N GLY A 133 -3.36 -14.50 10.08
CA GLY A 133 -3.49 -15.27 8.83
C GLY A 133 -3.88 -14.43 7.62
N GLU A 134 -3.98 -13.10 7.80
CA GLU A 134 -4.36 -12.14 6.76
C GLU A 134 -3.16 -11.79 5.88
N THR A 135 -3.42 -11.43 4.62
CA THR A 135 -2.39 -11.02 3.66
C THR A 135 -2.85 -9.80 2.89
N ASP A 136 -2.05 -8.74 2.98
CA ASP A 136 -2.28 -7.51 2.24
C ASP A 136 -1.46 -7.50 0.97
N THR A 137 -2.05 -6.96 -0.10
CA THR A 137 -1.39 -6.76 -1.39
C THR A 137 -1.02 -5.29 -1.55
N LEU A 138 0.24 -5.02 -1.85
CA LEU A 138 0.80 -3.69 -1.98
C LEU A 138 1.32 -3.46 -3.41
N GLU A 139 1.08 -2.26 -3.92
CA GLU A 139 1.64 -1.75 -5.17
C GLU A 139 2.13 -0.31 -4.96
N ALA A 140 3.32 0.00 -5.49
CA ALA A 140 3.94 1.33 -5.37
C ALA A 140 4.00 1.86 -3.92
N ILE A 141 4.52 1.03 -3.00
CA ILE A 141 4.80 1.41 -1.61
C ILE A 141 6.29 1.30 -1.35
N GLU A 142 6.92 2.39 -0.91
CA GLU A 142 8.37 2.45 -0.66
C GLU A 142 8.72 2.18 0.81
N THR A 143 7.81 2.46 1.74
CA THR A 143 8.06 2.34 3.19
C THR A 143 7.01 1.48 3.86
N LEU A 144 7.46 0.52 4.67
CA LEU A 144 6.61 -0.28 5.55
C LEU A 144 6.94 0.04 7.00
N VAL A 145 5.95 0.48 7.77
CA VAL A 145 6.11 0.79 9.19
C VAL A 145 5.44 -0.31 10.00
N PHE A 146 6.21 -0.95 10.87
CA PHE A 146 5.76 -1.90 11.87
C PHE A 146 5.87 -1.27 13.27
N ALA A 147 5.35 -1.94 14.29
CA ALA A 147 5.39 -1.41 15.66
C ALA A 147 6.82 -1.18 16.19
N ASP A 148 7.79 -2.00 15.77
CA ASP A 148 9.17 -2.04 16.28
C ASP A 148 10.25 -1.76 15.23
N GLU A 149 9.90 -1.77 13.94
CA GLU A 149 10.84 -1.55 12.84
C GLU A 149 10.21 -0.74 11.70
N THR A 150 11.07 -0.08 10.93
CA THR A 150 10.71 0.51 9.64
C THR A 150 11.54 -0.17 8.56
N CYS A 151 10.87 -0.60 7.50
CA CYS A 151 11.50 -1.19 6.33
C CYS A 151 11.35 -0.30 5.11
N THR A 152 12.42 -0.19 4.33
CA THR A 152 12.40 0.43 3.01
C THR A 152 12.38 -0.66 1.96
N VAL A 153 11.43 -0.58 1.03
CA VAL A 153 11.35 -1.40 -0.17
C VAL A 153 12.09 -0.65 -1.27
N ALA A 154 13.28 -1.14 -1.64
CA ALA A 154 14.02 -0.51 -2.72
C ALA A 154 13.32 -0.83 -4.04
N SER A 155 12.79 0.19 -4.71
CA SER A 155 12.14 0.08 -6.01
C SER A 155 13.16 -0.13 -7.13
N THR A 156 13.86 -1.27 -7.13
CA THR A 156 14.62 -1.73 -8.30
C THR A 156 13.80 -2.79 -9.00
N ILE A 157 12.73 -2.37 -9.69
CA ILE A 157 12.11 -3.17 -10.73
C ILE A 157 13.07 -3.18 -11.92
N ASP A 158 14.07 -4.05 -11.90
CA ASP A 158 14.60 -4.58 -13.16
C ASP A 158 13.74 -5.80 -13.47
N VAL A 159 12.64 -5.61 -14.21
CA VAL A 159 12.13 -6.73 -15.02
C VAL A 159 13.23 -6.94 -16.05
N ILE A 160 14.12 -7.90 -15.80
CA ILE A 160 15.14 -8.30 -16.76
C ILE A 160 14.39 -8.82 -17.98
N SER A 161 14.06 -7.93 -18.92
CA SER A 161 13.69 -8.36 -20.26
C SER A 161 14.83 -9.24 -20.75
N SER A 162 14.50 -10.37 -21.36
CA SER A 162 15.36 -11.46 -21.83
C SER A 162 16.45 -11.08 -22.86
N THR A 163 17.05 -9.89 -22.78
CA THR A 163 18.19 -9.44 -23.61
C THR A 163 19.41 -8.95 -22.83
N LEU A 164 19.43 -9.00 -21.50
CA LEU A 164 20.66 -8.71 -20.73
C LEU A 164 20.90 -9.74 -19.62
N TYR A 165 21.08 -11.00 -20.01
CA TYR A 165 21.86 -11.95 -19.20
C TYR A 165 23.32 -11.46 -19.21
N SER A 166 23.69 -10.69 -18.18
CA SER A 166 25.09 -10.56 -17.77
C SER A 166 25.23 -11.39 -16.48
N PRO A 167 25.92 -12.53 -16.50
CA PRO A 167 26.18 -13.32 -15.28
C PRO A 167 27.08 -12.60 -14.24
N ASP A 168 27.34 -11.31 -14.44
CA ASP A 168 28.24 -10.44 -13.67
C ASP A 168 27.62 -9.08 -13.28
N SER A 169 26.32 -8.83 -13.50
CA SER A 169 25.65 -7.71 -12.79
C SER A 169 25.32 -8.18 -11.39
N GLY A 170 26.14 -7.80 -10.41
CA GLY A 170 26.07 -8.25 -9.02
C GLY A 170 24.66 -8.17 -8.42
N ASP A 171 24.39 -9.02 -7.43
CA ASP A 171 23.16 -9.00 -6.63
C ASP A 171 22.70 -7.56 -6.41
N VAL A 172 21.47 -7.26 -6.83
CA VAL A 172 20.90 -5.91 -6.68
C VAL A 172 20.76 -5.59 -5.19
N CYS A 173 20.62 -6.63 -4.37
CA CYS A 173 20.65 -6.56 -2.93
C CYS A 173 22.04 -6.88 -2.32
N ASP A 174 23.04 -5.99 -2.47
CA ASP A 174 24.42 -6.20 -1.96
C ASP A 174 24.70 -5.60 -0.56
N GLY A 175 23.68 -5.03 0.10
CA GLY A 175 23.80 -4.40 1.42
C GLY A 175 23.59 -5.37 2.59
N GLU A 176 24.35 -5.19 3.68
CA GLU A 176 24.11 -5.92 4.93
C GLU A 176 22.70 -5.66 5.47
N GLY A 177 21.95 -6.73 5.81
CA GLY A 177 20.60 -6.62 6.37
C GLY A 177 19.46 -6.52 5.34
N GLN A 178 19.76 -6.75 4.05
CA GLN A 178 18.74 -6.81 3.01
C GLN A 178 18.11 -8.20 2.89
N PHE A 179 16.78 -8.24 2.80
CA PHE A 179 16.04 -9.40 2.35
C PHE A 179 15.88 -9.32 0.85
N ASP A 180 16.36 -10.35 0.17
CA ASP A 180 16.26 -10.51 -1.26
C ASP A 180 15.10 -11.47 -1.57
N LEU A 181 14.03 -10.91 -2.13
CA LEU A 181 12.86 -11.69 -2.56
C LEU A 181 12.96 -11.90 -4.08
N LYS A 182 13.28 -13.13 -4.46
CA LYS A 182 13.27 -13.55 -5.87
C LYS A 182 11.99 -14.31 -6.19
N ALA A 183 11.26 -13.83 -7.19
CA ALA A 183 10.22 -14.61 -7.84
C ALA A 183 10.71 -15.04 -9.22
N ILE A 184 10.95 -16.35 -9.36
CA ILE A 184 11.43 -16.95 -10.61
C ILE A 184 10.22 -17.33 -11.47
N TYR A 185 10.16 -16.82 -12.70
CA TYR A 185 9.17 -17.24 -13.69
C TYR A 185 9.83 -17.84 -14.94
N ASP A 186 9.40 -19.04 -15.33
CA ASP A 186 9.86 -19.81 -16.52
C ASP A 186 11.39 -19.99 -16.63
N GLY A 187 12.12 -19.87 -15.51
CA GLY A 187 13.57 -20.07 -15.44
C GLY A 187 14.43 -18.96 -16.05
N GLU A 188 13.83 -17.84 -16.47
CA GLU A 188 14.56 -16.73 -17.11
C GLU A 188 14.14 -15.32 -16.66
N ASP A 189 12.93 -15.12 -16.11
CA ASP A 189 12.48 -13.81 -15.62
C ASP A 189 12.48 -13.80 -14.08
N ASP A 190 13.50 -13.17 -13.49
CA ASP A 190 13.61 -12.95 -12.05
C ASP A 190 13.05 -11.55 -11.71
N VAL A 191 12.03 -11.49 -10.84
CA VAL A 191 11.67 -10.23 -10.14
C VAL A 191 12.41 -10.24 -8.81
N GLU A 192 13.28 -9.25 -8.61
CA GLU A 192 14.05 -9.06 -7.37
C GLU A 192 13.52 -7.85 -6.61
N VAL A 193 13.16 -8.05 -5.34
CA VAL A 193 12.75 -6.96 -4.43
C VAL A 193 13.68 -6.97 -3.22
N CYS A 194 14.39 -5.87 -3.02
CA CYS A 194 15.26 -5.68 -1.86
C CYS A 194 14.53 -4.93 -0.74
N ILE A 195 14.52 -5.52 0.46
CA ILE A 195 13.91 -4.90 1.64
C ILE A 195 14.98 -4.73 2.71
N THR A 196 15.15 -3.50 3.21
CA THR A 196 16.04 -3.22 4.35
C THR A 196 15.20 -2.80 5.54
N CYS A 197 15.32 -3.49 6.67
CA CYS A 197 14.62 -3.12 7.90
C CYS A 197 15.58 -2.58 8.95
N SER A 198 15.12 -1.60 9.73
CA SER A 198 15.86 -1.03 10.84
C SER A 198 14.93 -0.73 12.00
N SER A 199 15.42 -0.89 13.23
CA SER A 199 14.64 -0.59 14.43
C SER A 199 14.11 0.84 14.40
N SER A 200 12.83 1.01 14.70
CA SER A 200 12.25 2.34 14.84
C SER A 200 12.90 3.03 16.06
N SER A 201 13.44 4.24 15.84
CA SER A 201 14.17 5.02 16.85
C SER A 201 13.26 5.65 17.90
#